data_AF-A0A226I6B7-F1
#
_entry.id   AF-A0A226I6B7-F1
#
_cell.length_a   1.000
_cell.length_b   1.000
_cell.length_c   1.000
_cell.angle_alpha   90.00
_cell.angle_beta   90.00
_cell.angle_gamma   90.00
#
_symmetry.space_group_name_H-M   'P 1'
#
loop_
_entity.id
_entity.type
_entity.pdbx_description
1 polymer ?
#
loop_
_entity_poly.entity_id
_entity_poly.type
_entity_poly.pdbx_seq_one_letter_code
_entity_poly.pdbx_strand_id
1 'polypeptide(L)'
;MNWKELKDFCNNLPESELEKNVMLWREDEVISDISAQQLNEDNYIYPPTVEDGCFPESEMKSQIEMSPSDYPKGVRNFTKIYDKGHPVLVENF
;
A
#
# COMPACT_ATOMS: atom_id res chain seq x y z
N MET A 1 -8.66 -4.42 -11.28
CA MET A 1 -9.70 -4.66 -10.27
C MET A 1 -9.82 -3.43 -9.39
N ASN A 2 -10.99 -2.80 -9.33
CA ASN A 2 -11.31 -1.77 -8.35
C ASN A 2 -12.09 -2.37 -7.15
N TRP A 3 -12.35 -1.56 -6.12
CA TRP A 3 -13.06 -2.02 -4.92
C TRP A 3 -14.48 -2.54 -5.18
N LYS A 4 -15.18 -2.02 -6.20
CA LYS A 4 -16.49 -2.52 -6.59
C LYS A 4 -16.37 -3.92 -7.20
N GLU A 5 -15.44 -4.11 -8.13
CA GLU A 5 -15.18 -5.42 -8.77
C GLU A 5 -14.76 -6.47 -7.73
N LEU A 6 -13.91 -6.10 -6.77
CA LEU A 6 -13.52 -6.99 -5.68
C LEU A 6 -14.71 -7.37 -4.81
N LYS A 7 -15.54 -6.39 -4.42
CA LYS A 7 -16.75 -6.63 -3.63
C LYS A 7 -17.73 -7.55 -4.36
N ASP A 8 -17.97 -7.30 -5.64
CA ASP A 8 -18.87 -8.09 -6.46
C ASP A 8 -18.35 -9.52 -6.62
N PHE A 9 -17.03 -9.71 -6.78
CA PHE A 9 -16.41 -11.02 -6.78
C PHE A 9 -16.62 -11.76 -5.44
N CYS A 10 -16.25 -11.13 -4.32
CA CYS A 10 -16.37 -11.75 -2.99
C CYS A 10 -17.81 -12.14 -2.64
N ASN A 11 -18.79 -11.31 -2.98
CA ASN A 11 -20.20 -11.61 -2.71
C ASN A 11 -20.78 -12.75 -3.56
N ASN A 12 -20.13 -13.08 -4.69
CA ASN A 12 -20.53 -14.18 -5.55
C ASN A 12 -19.87 -15.52 -5.17
N LEU A 13 -18.94 -15.53 -4.20
CA LEU A 13 -18.27 -16.75 -3.76
C LEU A 13 -19.23 -17.65 -2.97
N PRO A 14 -19.19 -18.98 -3.16
CA PRO A 14 -19.90 -19.90 -2.29
C PRO A 14 -19.25 -19.95 -0.90
N GLU A 15 -20.02 -20.30 0.13
CA GLU A 15 -19.54 -20.35 1.53
C GLU A 15 -18.26 -21.16 1.72
N SER A 16 -18.05 -22.21 0.92
CA SER A 16 -16.85 -23.06 0.95
C SER A 16 -15.54 -22.33 0.63
N GLU A 17 -15.60 -21.16 0.00
CA GLU A 17 -14.42 -20.34 -0.30
C GLU A 17 -14.10 -19.34 0.82
N LEU A 18 -15.06 -19.00 1.69
CA LEU A 18 -14.91 -17.92 2.68
C LEU A 18 -13.87 -18.23 3.78
N GLU A 19 -13.65 -19.51 4.05
CA GLU A 19 -12.67 -19.97 5.05
C GLU A 19 -11.26 -20.16 4.45
N LYS A 20 -11.07 -19.92 3.15
CA LYS A 20 -9.77 -20.06 2.49
C LYS A 20 -9.00 -18.74 2.52
N ASN A 21 -7.67 -18.85 2.58
CA ASN A 21 -6.79 -17.69 2.46
C ASN A 21 -6.84 -17.12 1.04
N VAL A 22 -6.83 -15.79 0.94
CA VAL A 22 -6.66 -15.06 -0.32
C VAL A 22 -5.18 -15.09 -0.70
N MET A 23 -4.89 -15.46 -1.95
CA MET A 23 -3.53 -15.47 -2.49
C MET A 23 -3.43 -14.50 -3.67
N LEU A 24 -2.43 -13.63 -3.66
CA LEU A 24 -2.08 -12.81 -4.81
C LEU A 24 -0.89 -13.46 -5.52
N TRP A 25 -1.11 -13.87 -6.76
CA TRP A 25 -0.06 -14.42 -7.61
C TRP A 25 0.60 -13.31 -8.42
N ARG A 26 1.92 -13.16 -8.29
CA ARG A 26 2.78 -12.34 -9.14
C ARG A 26 3.68 -13.28 -9.95
N GLU A 27 4.29 -12.79 -11.03
CA GLU A 27 5.04 -13.65 -11.98
C GLU A 27 6.10 -14.51 -11.28
N ASP A 28 6.80 -13.95 -10.30
CA ASP A 28 7.91 -14.60 -9.59
C ASP A 28 7.61 -14.99 -8.14
N GLU A 29 6.44 -14.62 -7.59
CA GLU A 29 6.14 -14.79 -6.17
C GLU A 29 4.65 -15.02 -5.88
N VAL A 30 4.40 -15.71 -4.76
CA VAL A 30 3.05 -15.99 -4.26
C VAL A 30 2.90 -15.36 -2.90
N ILE A 31 1.98 -14.40 -2.80
CA ILE A 31 1.69 -13.70 -1.57
C ILE A 31 0.48 -14.36 -0.93
N SER A 32 0.69 -15.00 0.22
CA SER A 32 -0.33 -15.79 0.93
C SER A 32 -0.91 -15.12 2.17
N ASP A 33 -0.28 -14.06 2.68
CA ASP A 33 -0.75 -13.31 3.84
C ASP A 33 -1.09 -11.88 3.42
N ILE A 34 -2.37 -11.66 3.13
CA ILE A 34 -2.90 -10.39 2.62
C ILE A 34 -4.01 -9.94 3.54
N SER A 35 -3.94 -8.70 3.99
CA SER A 35 -4.98 -8.07 4.79
C SER A 35 -5.59 -6.87 4.08
N ALA A 36 -6.91 -6.70 4.23
CA ALA A 36 -7.58 -5.47 3.84
C ALA A 36 -7.58 -4.51 5.04
N GLN A 37 -7.03 -3.32 4.85
CA GLN A 37 -7.01 -2.29 5.89
C GLN A 37 -7.23 -0.90 5.31
N GLN A 38 -7.41 0.08 6.20
CA GLN A 38 -7.39 1.49 5.85
C GLN A 38 -6.08 2.12 6.30
N LEU A 39 -5.52 3.00 5.48
CA LEU A 39 -4.28 3.70 5.82
C LEU A 39 -4.45 4.58 7.06
N ASN A 40 -3.52 4.49 8.01
CA ASN A 40 -3.57 5.26 9.26
C ASN A 40 -3.07 6.71 9.09
N GLU A 41 -2.33 6.97 8.02
CA GLU A 41 -1.70 8.25 7.66
C GLU A 41 -1.81 8.50 6.15
N ASP A 42 -1.56 9.73 5.72
CA ASP A 42 -1.30 10.03 4.32
C ASP A 42 -0.05 9.26 3.87
N ASN A 43 -0.05 8.74 2.65
CA ASN A 43 1.06 7.95 2.11
C ASN A 43 1.64 8.61 0.86
N TYR A 44 2.96 8.53 0.76
CA TYR A 44 3.78 9.28 -0.18
C TYR A 44 4.69 8.35 -0.97
N ILE A 45 5.06 8.78 -2.18
CA ILE A 45 6.12 8.16 -2.97
C ILE A 45 7.26 9.18 -3.16
N TYR A 46 8.48 8.68 -3.27
CA TYR A 46 9.61 9.46 -3.76
C TYR A 46 9.74 9.23 -5.27
N PRO A 47 9.45 10.22 -6.14
CA PRO A 47 9.40 10.01 -7.58
C PRO A 47 10.68 9.42 -8.22
N PRO A 48 11.89 9.73 -7.72
CA PRO A 48 13.12 9.12 -8.24
C PRO A 48 13.29 7.62 -7.96
N THR A 49 12.60 7.06 -6.96
CA THR A 49 12.67 5.62 -6.62
C THR A 49 11.27 5.07 -6.31
N VAL A 50 10.37 5.18 -7.29
CA VAL A 50 8.99 4.70 -7.17
C VAL A 50 8.90 3.19 -6.92
N GLU A 51 9.94 2.44 -7.29
CA GLU A 51 10.12 1.02 -7.02
C GLU A 51 10.25 0.70 -5.53
N ASP A 52 10.67 1.66 -4.69
CA ASP A 52 10.79 1.46 -3.24
C ASP A 52 9.40 1.42 -2.56
N GLY A 53 8.36 1.78 -3.30
CA GLY A 53 6.98 1.70 -2.85
C GLY A 53 6.48 2.99 -2.21
N CYS A 54 5.53 2.83 -1.29
CA CYS A 54 4.76 3.92 -0.71
C CYS A 54 4.91 3.91 0.80
N PHE A 55 5.19 5.07 1.39
CA PHE A 55 5.54 5.20 2.80
C PHE A 55 4.56 6.11 3.54
N PRO A 56 4.28 5.82 4.83
CA PRO A 56 3.52 6.72 5.69
C PRO A 56 4.18 8.10 5.83
N GLU A 57 3.38 9.13 6.11
CA GLU A 57 3.86 10.49 6.34
C GLU A 57 4.95 10.56 7.42
N SER A 58 4.78 9.81 8.51
CA SER A 58 5.76 9.70 9.60
C SER A 58 7.12 9.18 9.13
N GLU A 59 7.13 8.16 8.27
CA GLU A 59 8.35 7.58 7.72
C GLU A 59 9.03 8.55 6.75
N MET A 60 8.27 9.18 5.84
CA MET A 60 8.79 10.22 4.95
C MET A 60 9.46 11.36 5.75
N LYS A 61 8.83 11.83 6.83
CA LYS A 61 9.42 12.87 7.70
C LYS A 61 10.72 12.39 8.33
N SER A 62 10.74 11.16 8.84
CA SER A 62 11.93 10.54 9.42
C SER A 62 13.10 10.48 8.41
N GLN A 63 12.83 10.09 7.16
CA GLN A 63 13.84 10.06 6.10
C GLN A 63 14.43 11.45 5.79
N ILE A 64 13.57 12.48 5.73
CA ILE A 64 14.01 13.87 5.53
C ILE A 64 14.88 14.36 6.69
N GLU A 65 14.49 14.03 7.93
CA GLU A 65 15.24 14.41 9.13
C GLU A 65 16.61 13.73 9.20
N MET A 66 16.68 12.45 8.81
CA MET A 66 17.93 11.68 8.81
C MET A 66 18.89 12.07 7.68
N SER A 67 18.37 12.46 6.50
CA SER A 67 19.18 12.75 5.31
C SER A 67 18.76 14.06 4.61
N PRO A 68 18.87 15.24 5.27
CA PRO A 68 18.36 16.50 4.72
C PRO A 68 19.04 16.94 3.41
N SER A 69 20.29 16.51 3.15
CA SER A 69 21.00 16.77 1.89
C SER A 69 20.35 16.09 0.69
N ASP A 70 19.74 14.93 0.91
CA ASP A 70 19.15 14.10 -0.13
C ASP A 70 17.74 14.61 -0.48
N TYR A 71 17.12 15.35 0.44
CA TYR A 71 15.78 15.95 0.32
C TYR A 71 15.84 17.48 0.44
N PRO A 72 16.48 18.22 -0.49
CA PRO A 72 16.73 19.66 -0.38
C PRO A 72 15.44 20.53 -0.41
N LYS A 73 14.30 19.95 -0.80
CA LYS A 73 12.97 20.59 -0.75
C LYS A 73 12.06 19.95 0.32
N GLY A 74 12.61 19.11 1.20
CA GLY A 74 11.90 18.38 2.24
C GLY A 74 10.70 17.62 1.69
N VAL A 75 9.53 17.81 2.28
CA VAL A 75 8.27 17.15 1.85
C VAL A 75 7.95 17.40 0.37
N ARG A 76 8.38 18.52 -0.23
CA ARG A 76 8.14 18.81 -1.65
C ARG A 76 8.96 17.94 -2.61
N ASN A 77 9.89 17.14 -2.09
CA ASN A 77 10.53 16.07 -2.86
C ASN A 77 9.61 14.87 -3.08
N PHE A 78 8.54 14.74 -2.30
CA PHE A 78 7.63 13.60 -2.31
C PHE A 78 6.30 13.96 -2.96
N THR A 79 5.61 12.95 -3.48
CA THR A 79 4.25 13.08 -4.01
C THR A 79 3.30 12.29 -3.14
N LYS A 80 2.27 12.95 -2.61
CA LYS A 80 1.18 12.25 -1.91
C LYS A 80 0.38 11.44 -2.92
N ILE A 81 0.16 10.16 -2.63
CA ILE A 81 -0.61 9.25 -3.51
C ILE A 81 -1.92 8.83 -2.85
N TYR A 82 -1.91 8.62 -1.53
CA TYR A 82 -3.10 8.21 -0.80
C TYR A 82 -3.33 9.09 0.42
N ASP A 83 -4.59 9.41 0.67
CA ASP A 83 -5.02 10.04 1.91
C ASP A 83 -5.18 9.00 3.02
N LYS A 84 -5.05 9.44 4.26
CA LYS A 84 -5.48 8.69 5.43
C LYS A 84 -6.92 8.15 5.24
N GLY A 85 -7.13 6.88 5.58
CA GLY A 85 -8.41 6.20 5.44
C GLY A 85 -8.60 5.51 4.08
N HIS A 86 -7.70 5.71 3.12
CA HIS A 86 -7.77 5.02 1.84
C HIS A 86 -7.72 3.50 2.06
N PRO A 87 -8.65 2.72 1.48
CA PRO A 87 -8.61 1.27 1.58
C PRO A 87 -7.48 0.70 0.73
N VAL A 88 -6.75 -0.27 1.27
CA VAL A 88 -5.62 -0.96 0.63
C VAL A 88 -5.63 -2.45 0.96
N LEU A 89 -5.03 -3.24 0.08
CA LEU A 89 -4.62 -4.61 0.37
C LEU A 89 -3.12 -4.58 0.68
N VAL A 90 -2.74 -5.11 1.83
CA VAL A 90 -1.35 -5.08 2.32
C VAL A 90 -0.87 -6.51 2.50
N GLU A 91 0.31 -6.78 1.95
CA GLU A 91 1.08 -7.97 2.21
C GLU A 91 1.68 -7.88 3.62
N ASN A 92 1.49 -8.93 4.43
CA ASN A 92 2.13 -9.07 5.72
C ASN A 92 3.34 -10.00 5.57
N PHE A 93 4.51 -9.54 5.99
CA PHE A 93 5.78 -10.30 5.97
C PHE A 93 6.13 -10.90 7.33
#